data_AF-A0A529SR80-F1
#
_entry.id   AF-A0A529SR80-F1
#
_cell.length_a   1.000
_cell.length_b   1.000
_cell.length_c   1.000
_cell.angle_alpha   90.00
_cell.angle_beta   90.00
_cell.angle_gamma   90.00
#
_symmetry.space_group_name_H-M   'P 1'
#
loop_
_entity.id
_entity.type
_entity.pdbx_description
1 polymer ?
#
loop_
_entity_poly.entity_id
_entity_poly.type
_entity_poly.pdbx_seq_one_letter_code
_entity_poly.pdbx_strand_id
1 'polypeptide(L)'
;LVSGEWMGTMNLTEPQAGSDLAALRSRAEPVGDGTYRIFGQKIFITYGEHDFTDNIVHLVLARLPDAPAGTRGISLFLVPKFFVNDDGSLGARNDVFCSGLEHKLGIHASPTCTMIYGDGFQGAKPGAMGWLIGEENKGLACMFTMMNNARLAVGMQGVAVAETATQKAIAYANERRQGKASAYAGSGMAPIVHHPDVQRNLLTMRALTQIARAIS
;
A
#
# COMPACT_ATOMS: atom_id res chain seq x y z
N LEU A 1 5.12 12.98 -10.73
CA LEU A 1 4.92 12.49 -9.33
C LEU A 1 4.14 13.50 -8.48
N VAL A 2 4.69 14.68 -8.17
CA VAL A 2 4.00 15.67 -7.32
C VAL A 2 2.67 16.16 -7.93
N SER A 3 2.62 16.30 -9.26
CA SER A 3 1.40 16.64 -10.02
C SER A 3 0.33 15.54 -10.00
N GLY A 4 0.69 14.30 -9.63
CA GLY A 4 -0.19 13.13 -9.77
C GLY A 4 -0.24 12.52 -11.17
N GLU A 5 0.44 13.08 -12.17
CA GLU A 5 0.48 12.54 -13.54
C GLU A 5 1.08 11.14 -13.62
N TRP A 6 2.04 10.86 -12.74
CA TRP A 6 2.58 9.51 -12.51
C TRP A 6 2.39 9.14 -11.05
N MET A 7 2.17 7.85 -10.80
CA MET A 7 2.07 7.29 -9.47
C MET A 7 3.38 6.63 -9.02
N GLY A 8 3.51 6.42 -7.72
CA GLY A 8 4.64 5.74 -7.12
C GLY A 8 4.19 4.58 -6.23
N THR A 9 5.06 3.59 -6.07
CA THR A 9 4.79 2.41 -5.22
C THR A 9 6.02 2.01 -4.42
N MET A 10 5.81 1.50 -3.20
CA MET A 10 6.87 1.07 -2.30
C MET A 10 7.07 -0.44 -2.37
N ASN A 11 8.31 -0.87 -2.63
CA ASN A 11 8.67 -2.25 -2.94
C ASN A 11 9.65 -2.81 -1.91
N LEU A 12 9.10 -3.28 -0.78
CA LEU A 12 9.87 -3.77 0.36
C LEU A 12 9.83 -5.30 0.45
N THR A 13 8.61 -5.84 0.59
CA THR A 13 8.33 -7.22 1.01
C THR A 13 8.70 -8.25 -0.05
N GLU A 14 9.25 -9.37 0.40
CA GLU A 14 9.58 -10.55 -0.39
C GLU A 14 8.91 -11.79 0.24
N PRO A 15 8.78 -12.91 -0.48
CA PRO A 15 8.15 -14.13 0.08
C PRO A 15 8.70 -14.57 1.43
N GLN A 16 10.01 -14.41 1.63
CA GLN A 16 10.70 -14.74 2.88
C GLN A 16 10.96 -13.53 3.80
N ALA A 17 10.58 -12.31 3.40
CA ALA A 17 10.93 -11.07 4.11
C ALA A 17 9.72 -10.11 4.19
N GLY A 18 8.97 -10.20 5.28
CA GLY A 18 7.89 -9.27 5.65
C GLY A 18 8.32 -8.34 6.78
N SER A 19 7.94 -8.68 8.01
CA SER A 19 8.34 -7.94 9.22
C SER A 19 9.86 -7.91 9.41
N ASP A 20 10.56 -8.98 9.03
CA ASP A 20 12.01 -9.04 9.04
C ASP A 20 12.60 -8.76 7.65
N LEU A 21 12.92 -7.48 7.40
CA LEU A 21 13.59 -7.06 6.17
C LEU A 21 15.08 -7.44 6.14
N ALA A 22 15.67 -7.96 7.22
CA ALA A 22 17.07 -8.43 7.20
C ALA A 22 17.28 -9.58 6.20
N ALA A 23 16.23 -10.38 5.98
CA ALA A 23 16.19 -11.54 5.08
C ALA A 23 15.94 -11.19 3.59
N LEU A 24 15.88 -9.89 3.25
CA LEU A 24 15.78 -9.41 1.88
C LEU A 24 16.91 -9.96 0.99
N ARG A 25 16.55 -10.42 -0.21
CA ARG A 25 17.45 -11.02 -1.21
C ARG A 25 17.51 -10.24 -2.51
N SER A 26 16.59 -9.31 -2.78
CA SER A 26 16.71 -8.44 -3.94
C SER A 26 18.04 -7.71 -3.91
N ARG A 27 18.75 -7.70 -5.04
CA ARG A 27 20.11 -7.15 -5.15
C ARG A 27 20.17 -6.06 -6.20
N ALA A 28 21.13 -5.16 -6.04
CA ALA A 28 21.42 -4.07 -6.94
C ALA A 28 22.88 -4.16 -7.38
N GLU A 29 23.13 -4.31 -8.68
CA GLU A 29 24.48 -4.41 -9.24
C GLU A 29 24.85 -3.09 -9.92
N PRO A 30 25.95 -2.40 -9.51
CA PRO A 30 26.33 -1.14 -10.12
C PRO A 30 26.73 -1.31 -11.59
N VAL A 31 26.32 -0.38 -12.45
CA VAL A 31 26.66 -0.39 -13.88
C VAL A 31 27.93 0.42 -14.16
N GLY A 32 28.25 1.39 -13.30
CA GLY A 32 29.47 2.23 -13.38
C GLY A 32 29.22 3.68 -13.79
N ASP A 33 27.98 4.02 -14.18
CA ASP A 33 27.54 5.37 -14.59
C ASP A 33 26.62 6.04 -13.56
N GLY A 34 26.60 5.53 -12.32
CA GLY A 34 25.69 5.94 -11.26
C GLY A 34 24.32 5.24 -11.28
N THR A 35 24.09 4.33 -12.23
CA THR A 35 22.90 3.48 -12.27
C THR A 35 23.18 2.06 -11.78
N TYR A 36 22.10 1.33 -11.48
CA TYR A 36 22.15 -0.01 -10.92
C TYR A 36 21.18 -0.94 -11.65
N ARG A 37 21.54 -2.22 -11.78
CA ARG A 37 20.65 -3.29 -12.21
C ARG A 37 20.04 -3.97 -10.99
N ILE A 38 18.73 -3.91 -10.88
CA ILE A 38 17.97 -4.49 -9.79
C ILE A 38 17.46 -5.86 -10.20
N PHE A 39 17.66 -6.84 -9.34
CA PHE A 39 17.20 -8.21 -9.52
C PHE A 39 16.45 -8.69 -8.29
N GLY A 40 15.30 -9.32 -8.49
CA GLY A 40 14.56 -9.97 -7.41
C GLY A 40 13.06 -10.01 -7.62
N GLN A 41 12.37 -10.48 -6.59
CA GLN A 41 10.92 -10.56 -6.55
C GLN A 41 10.42 -9.84 -5.31
N LYS A 42 9.36 -9.05 -5.50
CA LYS A 42 8.61 -8.38 -4.43
C LYS A 42 7.17 -8.85 -4.45
N ILE A 43 6.55 -8.96 -3.28
CA ILE A 43 5.15 -9.37 -3.15
C ILE A 43 4.37 -8.35 -2.35
N PHE A 44 3.04 -8.41 -2.48
CA PHE A 44 2.10 -7.50 -1.80
C PHE A 44 2.30 -6.03 -2.15
N ILE A 45 2.74 -5.76 -3.38
CA ILE A 45 3.02 -4.41 -3.83
C ILE A 45 1.71 -3.75 -4.25
N THR A 46 1.26 -2.85 -3.39
CA THR A 46 0.06 -2.04 -3.62
C THR A 46 0.32 -1.09 -4.80
N TYR A 47 -0.56 -1.13 -5.81
CA TYR A 47 -0.39 -0.38 -7.06
C TYR A 47 0.95 -0.67 -7.75
N GLY A 48 1.40 -1.93 -7.70
CA GLY A 48 2.58 -2.38 -8.44
C GLY A 48 2.39 -2.31 -9.96
N GLU A 49 1.15 -2.38 -10.45
CA GLU A 49 0.83 -2.22 -11.86
C GLU A 49 -0.62 -1.73 -12.00
N HIS A 50 -0.88 -0.88 -12.99
CA HIS A 50 -2.20 -0.35 -13.36
C HIS A 50 -2.13 0.45 -14.67
N ASP A 51 -3.29 0.81 -15.21
CA ASP A 51 -3.48 1.62 -16.41
C ASP A 51 -3.95 3.06 -16.12
N PHE A 52 -3.99 3.48 -14.85
CA PHE A 52 -4.42 4.85 -14.47
C PHE A 52 -3.43 5.96 -14.81
N THR A 53 -2.14 5.65 -14.97
CA THR A 53 -1.10 6.63 -15.32
C THR A 53 -0.12 6.03 -16.31
N ASP A 54 0.47 6.88 -17.15
CA ASP A 54 1.36 6.44 -18.23
C ASP A 54 2.68 5.84 -17.72
N ASN A 55 3.10 6.23 -16.51
CA ASN A 55 4.29 5.67 -15.85
C ASN A 55 4.04 5.40 -14.36
N ILE A 56 4.82 4.48 -13.80
CA ILE A 56 4.82 4.12 -12.38
C ILE A 56 6.26 4.16 -11.90
N VAL A 57 6.51 4.83 -10.78
CA VAL A 57 7.84 4.91 -10.17
C VAL A 57 7.92 3.97 -8.98
N HIS A 58 8.71 2.91 -9.11
CA HIS A 58 8.90 1.92 -8.05
C HIS A 58 10.06 2.33 -7.14
N LEU A 59 9.78 2.42 -5.84
CA LEU A 59 10.76 2.69 -4.80
C LEU A 59 11.15 1.35 -4.17
N VAL A 60 12.27 0.79 -4.63
CA VAL A 60 12.65 -0.61 -4.41
C VAL A 60 13.77 -0.71 -3.39
N LEU A 61 13.57 -1.53 -2.36
CA LEU A 61 14.66 -1.91 -1.45
C LEU A 61 15.44 -3.08 -2.05
N ALA A 62 16.76 -2.91 -2.13
CA ALA A 62 17.69 -3.95 -2.59
C ALA A 62 19.06 -3.81 -1.89
N ARG A 63 19.87 -4.87 -1.94
CA ARG A 63 21.20 -4.91 -1.34
C ARG A 63 22.30 -4.78 -2.41
N LEU A 64 23.32 -3.96 -2.14
CA LEU A 64 24.52 -3.88 -2.98
C LEU A 64 25.43 -5.11 -2.75
N PRO A 65 26.33 -5.46 -3.68
CA PRO A 65 27.12 -6.70 -3.58
C PRO A 65 27.96 -6.77 -2.29
N ASP A 66 28.56 -5.65 -1.89
CA ASP A 66 29.44 -5.55 -0.72
C ASP A 66 28.74 -5.00 0.53
N ALA A 67 27.42 -4.91 0.51
CA ALA A 67 26.66 -4.34 1.61
C ALA A 67 26.65 -5.26 2.84
N PRO A 68 26.69 -4.68 4.07
CA PRO A 68 26.59 -5.44 5.30
C PRO A 68 25.35 -6.32 5.37
N ALA A 69 25.44 -7.43 6.11
CA ALA A 69 24.27 -8.27 6.37
C ALA A 69 23.19 -7.52 7.17
N GLY A 70 21.95 -7.95 6.97
CA GLY A 70 20.77 -7.42 7.67
C GLY A 70 20.29 -6.08 7.14
N THR A 71 19.54 -5.35 7.97
CA THR A 71 18.88 -4.10 7.57
C THR A 71 19.84 -2.95 7.29
N ARG A 72 21.05 -3.01 7.87
CA ARG A 72 22.10 -2.01 7.68
C ARG A 72 22.73 -2.04 6.28
N GLY A 73 22.47 -3.06 5.46
CA GLY A 73 22.97 -3.11 4.08
C GLY A 73 21.89 -2.85 3.02
N ILE A 74 20.76 -2.26 3.40
CA ILE A 74 19.64 -2.05 2.48
C ILE A 74 19.72 -0.63 1.90
N SER A 75 19.74 -0.54 0.58
CA SER A 75 19.66 0.69 -0.21
C SER A 75 18.27 0.86 -0.81
N LEU A 76 17.93 2.09 -1.21
CA LEU A 76 16.67 2.44 -1.86
C LEU A 76 16.95 2.86 -3.30
N PHE A 77 16.18 2.33 -4.24
CA PHE A 77 16.33 2.62 -5.66
C PHE A 77 15.03 3.13 -6.27
N LEU A 78 15.14 4.12 -7.14
CA LEU A 78 14.11 4.55 -8.06
C LEU A 78 14.17 3.65 -9.29
N VAL A 79 13.12 2.91 -9.59
CA VAL A 79 13.00 2.04 -10.77
C VAL A 79 11.72 2.42 -11.51
N PRO A 80 11.77 3.14 -12.63
CA PRO A 80 10.57 3.51 -13.35
C PRO A 80 10.08 2.36 -14.23
N LYS A 81 8.77 2.27 -14.47
CA LYS A 81 8.15 1.29 -15.39
C LYS A 81 8.63 1.53 -16.83
N PHE A 82 8.61 2.79 -17.25
CA PHE A 82 9.17 3.26 -18.52
C PHE A 82 10.29 4.26 -18.26
N PHE A 83 11.36 4.20 -19.05
CA PHE A 83 12.40 5.23 -19.02
C PHE A 83 11.84 6.60 -19.38
N VAL A 84 12.51 7.65 -18.92
CA VAL A 84 12.13 9.04 -19.18
C VAL A 84 13.27 9.68 -19.95
N ASN A 85 12.97 10.25 -21.11
CA ASN A 85 13.93 10.98 -21.94
C ASN A 85 14.16 12.39 -21.39
N ASP A 86 15.20 13.08 -21.88
CA ASP A 86 15.55 14.43 -21.41
C ASP A 86 14.43 15.47 -21.64
N ASP A 87 13.56 15.24 -22.62
CA ASP A 87 12.38 16.07 -22.92
C ASP A 87 11.14 15.74 -22.07
N GLY A 88 11.25 14.76 -21.15
CA GLY A 88 10.18 14.28 -20.29
C GLY A 88 9.25 13.23 -20.94
N SER A 89 9.45 12.89 -22.22
CA SER A 89 8.68 11.84 -22.89
C SER A 89 9.06 10.45 -22.38
N LEU A 90 8.14 9.50 -22.49
CA LEU A 90 8.39 8.11 -22.10
C LEU A 90 9.17 7.37 -23.19
N GLY A 91 10.23 6.71 -22.77
CA GLY A 91 11.09 5.87 -23.60
C GLY A 91 10.74 4.39 -23.51
N ALA A 92 11.77 3.54 -23.64
CA ALA A 92 11.61 2.10 -23.62
C ALA A 92 11.07 1.57 -22.27
N ARG A 93 10.46 0.38 -22.31
CA ARG A 93 10.01 -0.34 -21.12
C ARG A 93 11.23 -0.84 -20.33
N ASN A 94 11.24 -0.58 -19.03
CA ASN A 94 12.25 -1.12 -18.12
C ASN A 94 11.95 -2.58 -17.72
N ASP A 95 12.94 -3.32 -17.26
CA ASP A 95 12.84 -4.76 -16.91
C ASP A 95 12.21 -4.99 -15.51
N VAL A 96 11.01 -4.44 -15.32
CA VAL A 96 10.19 -4.60 -14.11
C VAL A 96 8.75 -4.87 -14.53
N PHE A 97 8.09 -5.91 -14.03
CA PHE A 97 6.71 -6.21 -14.40
C PHE A 97 5.94 -6.92 -13.29
N CYS A 98 4.62 -6.86 -13.38
CA CYS A 98 3.73 -7.61 -12.51
C CYS A 98 3.53 -9.02 -13.05
N SER A 99 3.94 -10.04 -12.31
CA SER A 99 3.75 -11.45 -12.68
C SER A 99 2.42 -12.05 -12.22
N GLY A 100 1.75 -11.38 -11.28
CA GLY A 100 0.46 -11.85 -10.77
C GLY A 100 -0.18 -10.89 -9.77
N LEU A 101 -1.49 -11.05 -9.59
CA LEU A 101 -2.31 -10.29 -8.65
C LEU A 101 -2.83 -11.21 -7.53
N GLU A 102 -2.82 -10.71 -6.31
CA GLU A 102 -3.35 -11.44 -5.16
C GLU A 102 -4.88 -11.52 -5.18
N HIS A 103 -5.40 -12.70 -4.88
CA HIS A 103 -6.83 -12.92 -4.62
C HIS A 103 -7.13 -12.58 -3.16
N LYS A 104 -7.65 -11.38 -2.95
CA LYS A 104 -7.83 -10.78 -1.61
C LYS A 104 -9.24 -10.98 -1.05
N LEU A 105 -9.37 -10.93 0.28
CA LEU A 105 -10.66 -10.86 0.99
C LEU A 105 -11.47 -9.60 0.67
N GLY A 106 -10.78 -8.47 0.47
CA GLY A 106 -11.38 -7.15 0.22
C GLY A 106 -10.42 -6.24 -0.54
N ILE A 107 -10.72 -4.93 -0.57
CA ILE A 107 -9.91 -3.89 -1.27
C ILE A 107 -9.54 -4.31 -2.72
N HIS A 108 -10.47 -4.98 -3.42
CA HIS A 108 -10.20 -5.62 -4.71
C HIS A 108 -9.77 -4.64 -5.80
N ALA A 109 -10.31 -3.41 -5.77
CA ALA A 109 -9.95 -2.34 -6.71
C ALA A 109 -8.52 -1.82 -6.54
N SER A 110 -7.84 -2.13 -5.43
CA SER A 110 -6.42 -1.86 -5.25
C SER A 110 -5.64 -3.07 -5.78
N PRO A 111 -4.95 -2.98 -6.93
CA PRO A 111 -4.11 -4.07 -7.39
C PRO A 111 -2.99 -4.32 -6.38
N THR A 112 -2.80 -5.59 -6.04
CA THR A 112 -1.79 -6.04 -5.08
C THR A 112 -0.95 -7.07 -5.80
N CYS A 113 0.27 -6.68 -6.12
CA CYS A 113 1.05 -7.31 -7.16
C CYS A 113 2.19 -8.14 -6.58
N THR A 114 2.46 -9.27 -7.22
CA THR A 114 3.81 -9.81 -7.28
C THR A 114 4.56 -9.09 -8.39
N MET A 115 5.69 -8.47 -8.06
CA MET A 115 6.55 -7.72 -8.97
C MET A 115 7.87 -8.46 -9.17
N ILE A 116 8.29 -8.59 -10.41
CA ILE A 116 9.57 -9.18 -10.79
C ILE A 116 10.47 -8.08 -11.36
N TYR A 117 11.73 -8.10 -10.93
CA TYR A 117 12.77 -7.18 -11.36
C TYR A 117 13.91 -7.97 -11.97
N GLY A 118 14.28 -7.62 -13.20
CA GLY A 118 15.52 -8.04 -13.79
C GLY A 118 15.54 -9.43 -14.43
N ASP A 119 14.40 -10.01 -14.82
CA ASP A 119 14.33 -11.37 -15.39
C ASP A 119 14.47 -11.42 -16.92
N GLY A 120 14.60 -10.27 -17.59
CA GLY A 120 14.65 -10.16 -19.04
C GLY A 120 13.26 -10.11 -19.70
N PHE A 121 12.29 -9.46 -19.04
CA PHE A 121 10.92 -9.36 -19.50
C PHE A 121 10.83 -8.80 -20.92
N GLN A 122 10.05 -9.47 -21.78
CA GLN A 122 9.87 -9.11 -23.20
C GLN A 122 11.19 -8.93 -23.98
N GLY A 123 12.23 -9.69 -23.63
CA GLY A 123 13.53 -9.63 -24.30
C GLY A 123 14.37 -8.42 -23.89
N ALA A 124 14.00 -7.72 -22.82
CA ALA A 124 14.83 -6.71 -22.20
C ALA A 124 16.17 -7.32 -21.75
N LYS A 125 17.21 -6.50 -21.70
CA LYS A 125 18.47 -6.90 -21.06
C LYS A 125 18.19 -7.16 -19.58
N PRO A 126 18.56 -8.34 -19.03
CA PRO A 126 18.31 -8.66 -17.63
C PRO A 126 18.88 -7.60 -16.68
N GLY A 127 18.05 -7.23 -15.71
CA GLY A 127 18.36 -6.29 -14.64
C GLY A 127 17.60 -4.98 -14.82
N ALA A 128 16.59 -4.77 -13.97
CA ALA A 128 15.78 -3.55 -14.00
C ALA A 128 16.68 -2.36 -13.68
N MET A 129 16.73 -1.36 -14.56
CA MET A 129 17.59 -0.21 -14.32
C MET A 129 16.98 0.70 -13.25
N GLY A 130 17.80 1.14 -12.31
CA GLY A 130 17.40 2.06 -11.26
C GLY A 130 18.50 3.01 -10.80
N TRP A 131 18.08 4.02 -10.06
CA TRP A 131 18.94 5.07 -9.51
C TRP A 131 18.90 5.02 -7.99
N LEU A 132 20.05 5.13 -7.34
CA LEU A 132 20.12 5.19 -5.89
C LEU A 132 19.41 6.46 -5.38
N ILE A 133 18.55 6.29 -4.37
CA ILE A 133 17.94 7.40 -3.63
C ILE A 133 18.65 7.53 -2.29
N GLY A 134 19.23 8.71 -2.04
CA GLY A 134 20.01 8.97 -0.84
C GLY A 134 21.37 8.27 -0.88
N GLU A 135 21.83 7.80 0.27
CA GLU A 135 23.13 7.16 0.42
C GLU A 135 23.02 5.63 0.37
N GLU A 136 24.10 4.98 -0.06
CA GLU A 136 24.23 3.53 0.00
C GLU A 136 24.00 3.04 1.42
N ASN A 137 23.30 1.91 1.57
CA ASN A 137 23.02 1.27 2.86
C ASN A 137 22.14 2.09 3.81
N LYS A 138 21.57 3.22 3.36
CA LYS A 138 20.65 4.10 4.10
C LYS A 138 19.21 4.05 3.57
N GLY A 139 18.89 3.08 2.73
CA GLY A 139 17.60 2.97 2.05
C GLY A 139 16.42 2.80 3.00
N LEU A 140 16.59 2.02 4.07
CA LEU A 140 15.51 1.80 5.04
C LEU A 140 15.14 3.09 5.80
N ALA A 141 16.13 3.92 6.13
CA ALA A 141 15.89 5.22 6.75
C ALA A 141 15.10 6.15 5.81
N CYS A 142 15.44 6.16 4.52
CA CYS A 142 14.69 6.91 3.50
C CYS A 142 13.24 6.40 3.42
N MET A 143 13.04 5.09 3.36
CA MET A 143 11.71 4.47 3.27
C MET A 143 10.84 4.73 4.51
N PHE A 144 11.43 4.86 5.71
CA PHE A 144 10.67 5.15 6.92
C PHE A 144 9.90 6.47 6.88
N THR A 145 10.39 7.46 6.13
CA THR A 145 9.66 8.71 5.92
C THR A 145 8.29 8.45 5.28
N MET A 146 8.24 7.56 4.28
CA MET A 146 7.02 7.16 3.60
C MET A 146 6.16 6.21 4.45
N MET A 147 6.80 5.28 5.18
CA MET A 147 6.08 4.35 6.05
C MET A 147 5.33 5.05 7.18
N ASN A 148 5.86 6.16 7.72
CA ASN A 148 5.16 6.94 8.72
C ASN A 148 3.86 7.55 8.17
N ASN A 149 3.90 8.08 6.95
CA ASN A 149 2.70 8.57 6.27
C ASN A 149 1.71 7.43 5.98
N ALA A 150 2.21 6.29 5.49
CA ALA A 150 1.37 5.11 5.23
C ALA A 150 0.67 4.59 6.49
N ARG A 151 1.35 4.57 7.65
CA ARG A 151 0.75 4.18 8.93
C ARG A 151 -0.42 5.09 9.31
N LEU A 152 -0.24 6.39 9.18
CA LEU A 152 -1.29 7.37 9.46
C LEU A 152 -2.47 7.19 8.50
N ALA A 153 -2.20 7.08 7.19
CA ALA A 153 -3.22 6.89 6.17
C ALA A 153 -4.04 5.61 6.38
N VAL A 154 -3.41 4.49 6.72
CA VAL A 154 -4.10 3.22 7.02
C VAL A 154 -4.95 3.32 8.28
N GLY A 155 -4.46 3.99 9.33
CA GLY A 155 -5.26 4.27 10.54
C GLY A 155 -6.52 5.06 10.21
N MET A 156 -6.37 6.15 9.43
CA MET A 156 -7.48 6.99 8.98
C MET A 156 -8.49 6.22 8.10
N GLN A 157 -8.03 5.33 7.22
CA GLN A 157 -8.92 4.44 6.45
C GLN A 157 -9.82 3.61 7.36
N GLY A 158 -9.27 3.03 8.43
CA GLY A 158 -10.03 2.27 9.42
C GLY A 158 -11.12 3.11 10.09
N VAL A 159 -10.78 4.35 10.50
CA VAL A 159 -11.73 5.30 11.10
C VAL A 159 -12.84 5.68 10.13
N ALA A 160 -12.51 5.95 8.87
CA ALA A 160 -13.48 6.34 7.85
C ALA A 160 -14.51 5.23 7.55
N VAL A 161 -14.04 3.97 7.45
CA VAL A 161 -14.91 2.82 7.23
C VAL A 161 -15.82 2.59 8.46
N ALA A 162 -15.25 2.64 9.67
CA ALA A 162 -16.01 2.47 10.90
C ALA A 162 -17.08 3.54 11.10
N GLU A 163 -16.79 4.80 10.76
CA GLU A 163 -17.76 5.89 10.77
C GLU A 163 -18.90 5.63 9.79
N THR A 164 -18.57 5.28 8.55
CA THR A 164 -19.58 5.01 7.51
C THR A 164 -20.49 3.85 7.94
N ALA A 165 -19.92 2.80 8.53
CA ALA A 165 -20.69 1.67 9.08
C ALA A 165 -21.59 2.11 10.24
N THR A 166 -21.10 2.99 11.11
CA THR A 166 -21.86 3.55 12.24
C THR A 166 -23.06 4.34 11.77
N GLN A 167 -22.88 5.25 10.80
CA GLN A 167 -23.98 6.01 10.21
C GLN A 167 -25.04 5.10 9.57
N LYS A 168 -24.60 4.10 8.80
CA LYS A 168 -25.50 3.10 8.19
C LYS A 168 -26.27 2.29 9.24
N ALA A 169 -25.60 1.85 10.30
CA ALA A 169 -26.25 1.10 11.38
C ALA A 169 -27.29 1.94 12.12
N ILE A 170 -26.99 3.21 12.41
CA ILE A 170 -27.95 4.14 13.03
C ILE A 170 -29.16 4.34 12.10
N ALA A 171 -28.95 4.63 10.82
CA ALA A 171 -30.04 4.83 9.86
C ALA A 171 -30.94 3.59 9.80
N TYR A 172 -30.35 2.40 9.61
CA TYR A 172 -31.10 1.14 9.56
C TYR A 172 -31.86 0.85 10.86
N ALA A 173 -31.28 1.14 12.03
CA ALA A 173 -31.92 0.89 13.32
C ALA A 173 -33.16 1.76 13.57
N ASN A 174 -33.21 2.96 12.99
CA ASN A 174 -34.37 3.85 13.06
C ASN A 174 -35.54 3.37 12.19
N GLU A 175 -35.27 2.61 11.12
CA GLU A 175 -36.30 2.16 10.18
C GLU A 175 -36.75 0.72 10.43
N ARG A 176 -35.82 -0.17 10.78
CA ARG A 176 -36.10 -1.60 10.95
C ARG A 176 -37.01 -1.81 12.16
N ARG A 177 -38.23 -2.30 11.92
CA ARG A 177 -39.20 -2.65 12.98
C ARG A 177 -39.10 -4.12 13.36
N GLN A 178 -38.94 -4.41 14.65
CA GLN A 178 -38.96 -5.77 15.19
C GLN A 178 -39.24 -5.78 16.69
N GLY A 179 -40.12 -6.68 17.12
CA GLY A 179 -40.44 -6.90 18.54
C GLY A 179 -41.12 -5.71 19.24
N LYS A 180 -41.22 -5.80 20.57
CA LYS A 180 -41.72 -4.73 21.44
C LYS A 180 -40.57 -4.17 22.26
N ALA A 181 -40.42 -2.85 22.28
CA ALA A 181 -39.43 -2.16 23.10
C ALA A 181 -40.14 -1.39 24.21
N SER A 182 -39.64 -1.46 25.45
CA SER A 182 -40.22 -0.79 26.61
C SER A 182 -40.28 0.74 26.47
N ALA A 183 -39.33 1.32 25.72
CA ALA A 183 -39.24 2.76 25.48
C ALA A 183 -40.06 3.25 24.27
N TYR A 184 -40.80 2.38 23.57
CA TYR A 184 -41.60 2.74 22.39
C TYR A 184 -43.10 2.77 22.73
N ALA A 185 -43.69 3.96 22.71
CA ALA A 185 -45.11 4.20 23.01
C ALA A 185 -46.04 4.11 21.78
N GLY A 186 -45.50 3.85 20.59
CA GLY A 186 -46.30 3.74 19.37
C GLY A 186 -47.00 2.39 19.21
N SER A 187 -47.90 2.30 18.24
CA SER A 187 -48.58 1.04 17.90
C SER A 187 -47.67 0.13 17.05
N GLY A 188 -47.87 -1.19 17.18
CA GLY A 188 -47.19 -2.21 16.37
C GLY A 188 -45.77 -2.56 16.86
N MET A 189 -44.95 -3.09 15.95
CA MET A 189 -43.54 -3.41 16.25
C MET A 189 -42.70 -2.14 16.35
N ALA A 190 -41.85 -2.09 17.37
CA ALA A 190 -40.95 -0.97 17.62
C ALA A 190 -39.78 -0.97 16.61
N PRO A 191 -39.34 0.21 16.13
CA PRO A 191 -38.03 0.35 15.52
C PRO A 191 -36.93 -0.16 16.45
N ILE A 192 -35.93 -0.85 15.92
CA ILE A 192 -34.96 -1.55 16.75
C ILE A 192 -34.06 -0.61 17.57
N VAL A 193 -33.94 0.66 17.17
CA VAL A 193 -33.25 1.72 17.93
C VAL A 193 -33.83 1.92 19.34
N HIS A 194 -35.04 1.45 19.64
CA HIS A 194 -35.62 1.53 20.98
C HIS A 194 -35.24 0.35 21.89
N HIS A 195 -34.56 -0.68 21.39
CA HIS A 195 -34.10 -1.80 22.20
C HIS A 195 -32.80 -1.44 22.95
N PRO A 196 -32.70 -1.72 24.26
CA PRO A 196 -31.53 -1.31 25.06
C PRO A 196 -30.19 -1.83 24.53
N ASP A 197 -30.14 -3.08 24.06
CA ASP A 197 -28.89 -3.65 23.53
C ASP A 197 -28.46 -3.00 22.21
N VAL A 198 -29.42 -2.67 21.36
CA VAL A 198 -29.18 -1.93 20.10
C VAL A 198 -28.66 -0.53 20.43
N GLN A 199 -29.26 0.17 21.39
CA GLN A 199 -28.78 1.48 21.83
C GLN A 199 -27.36 1.41 22.39
N ARG A 200 -27.07 0.44 23.27
CA ARG A 200 -25.73 0.20 23.82
C ARG A 200 -24.70 -0.01 22.71
N ASN A 201 -25.05 -0.81 21.70
CA ASN A 201 -24.17 -1.07 20.56
C ASN A 201 -23.94 0.19 19.72
N LEU A 202 -25.00 0.90 19.32
CA LEU A 202 -24.91 2.13 18.52
C LEU A 202 -24.13 3.24 19.25
N LEU A 203 -24.31 3.38 20.58
CA LEU A 203 -23.55 4.31 21.40
C LEU A 203 -22.06 3.93 21.46
N THR A 204 -21.76 2.63 21.60
CA THR A 204 -20.37 2.14 21.53
C THR A 204 -19.73 2.47 20.17
N MET A 205 -20.42 2.16 19.07
CA MET A 205 -19.95 2.46 17.71
C MET A 205 -19.67 3.96 17.53
N ARG A 206 -20.60 4.81 17.95
CA ARG A 206 -20.48 6.27 17.88
C ARG A 206 -19.33 6.80 18.75
N ALA A 207 -19.20 6.32 19.98
CA ALA A 207 -18.15 6.77 20.89
C ALA A 207 -16.76 6.40 20.34
N LEU A 208 -16.58 5.15 19.92
CA LEU A 208 -15.30 4.66 19.38
C LEU A 208 -14.89 5.41 18.11
N THR A 209 -15.82 5.63 17.19
CA THR A 209 -15.54 6.36 15.93
C THR A 209 -15.24 7.84 16.16
N GLN A 210 -15.94 8.50 17.08
CA GLN A 210 -15.67 9.89 17.44
C GLN A 210 -14.31 10.05 18.13
N ILE A 211 -13.97 9.18 19.08
CA ILE A 211 -12.67 9.19 19.76
C ILE A 211 -11.56 8.91 18.76
N ALA A 212 -11.70 7.88 17.93
CA ALA A 212 -10.68 7.53 16.93
C ALA A 212 -10.44 8.67 15.92
N ARG A 213 -11.48 9.38 15.51
CA ARG A 213 -11.35 10.59 14.67
C ARG A 213 -10.60 11.72 15.36
N ALA A 214 -10.78 11.90 16.66
CA ALA A 214 -10.15 12.99 17.39
C ALA A 214 -8.63 12.81 17.57
N ILE A 215 -8.14 11.56 17.53
CA ILE A 215 -6.72 11.22 17.70
C ILE A 215 -5.97 10.96 16.38
N SER A 216 -6.69 10.91 15.26
CA SER A 216 -6.13 10.69 13.91
C SER A 216 -5.76 12.01 13.26
#